data_AF-A0A2W4YTC4-F1
#
_entry.id   AF-A0A2W4YTC4-F1
#
_cell.length_a   1.000
_cell.length_b   1.000
_cell.length_c   1.000
_cell.angle_alpha   90.00
_cell.angle_beta   90.00
_cell.angle_gamma   90.00
#
_symmetry.space_group_name_H-M   'P 1'
#
loop_
_entity.id
_entity.type
_entity.pdbx_description
1 polymer ?
#
loop_
_entity_poly.entity_id
_entity_poly.type
_entity_poly.pdbx_seq_one_letter_code
_entity_poly.pdbx_strand_id
1 'polypeptide(L)'
;GLVHDVDGKPLRADAGDLVAIASRSPRGADIAVAADDAWLRAPFGDQIFFEGRDVAAQAASVVAQALEIVRRWRPSLYEEMRNTCRAIQFVRDPSADPAKIVSFSDDSVPGALFVSVWQGRGLIDPYDLADSLIHEYRHQKLYLLERFGPTVSPTAPRVVSPWRADLRPPSGLLHAVFVFVELKRYWAHVLEAGPCHMRDRAINQLQDTERNLELGFATLRTCSMTPLGKALIDTLDRARRQQPVAA
;
A
#
# COMPACT_ATOMS: atom_id res chain seq x y z
N GLY A 1 11.76 25.42 -7.73
CA GLY A 1 12.93 24.57 -8.03
C GLY A 1 12.56 23.63 -9.15
N LEU A 2 13.55 23.09 -9.88
CA LEU A 2 13.33 22.06 -10.89
C LEU A 2 12.95 20.75 -10.17
N VAL A 3 11.84 20.12 -10.56
CA VAL A 3 11.42 18.82 -10.02
C VAL A 3 12.18 17.72 -10.77
N HIS A 4 12.61 16.67 -10.08
CA HIS A 4 13.34 15.55 -10.67
C HIS A 4 12.60 14.24 -10.37
N ASP A 5 12.77 13.24 -11.24
CA ASP A 5 12.35 11.86 -10.98
C ASP A 5 13.32 11.15 -10.02
N VAL A 6 13.03 9.89 -9.68
CA VAL A 6 13.89 9.06 -8.81
C VAL A 6 15.27 8.75 -9.41
N ASP A 7 15.44 8.91 -10.73
CA ASP A 7 16.73 8.77 -11.43
C ASP A 7 17.53 10.10 -11.46
N GLY A 8 16.97 11.18 -10.90
CA GLY A 8 17.57 12.51 -10.91
C GLY A 8 17.45 13.23 -12.26
N LYS A 9 16.63 12.73 -13.19
CA LYS A 9 16.33 13.43 -14.46
C LYS A 9 15.28 14.51 -14.20
N PRO A 10 15.42 15.69 -14.81
CA PRO A 10 14.49 16.79 -14.58
C PRO A 10 13.13 16.51 -15.23
N LEU A 11 12.06 16.57 -14.44
CA LEU A 11 10.69 16.53 -14.91
C LEU A 11 10.31 17.89 -15.49
N ARG A 12 9.98 17.91 -16.78
CA ARG A 12 9.52 19.11 -17.49
C ARG A 12 8.02 19.00 -17.72
N ALA A 13 7.29 20.04 -17.39
CA ALA A 13 5.87 20.10 -17.72
C ALA A 13 5.71 20.24 -19.25
N ASP A 14 4.96 19.33 -19.84
CA ASP A 14 4.53 19.42 -21.23
C ASP A 14 3.24 20.24 -21.35
N ALA A 15 3.19 21.15 -22.32
CA ALA A 15 2.03 22.05 -22.48
C ALA A 15 0.76 21.28 -22.86
N GLY A 16 0.87 20.23 -23.68
CA GLY A 16 -0.24 19.35 -24.03
C GLY A 16 -0.79 18.61 -22.83
N ASP A 17 0.10 18.10 -21.98
CA ASP A 17 -0.28 17.43 -20.73
C ASP A 17 -0.97 18.38 -19.73
N LEU A 18 -0.45 19.60 -19.58
CA LEU A 18 -1.07 20.61 -18.71
C LEU A 18 -2.47 20.99 -19.20
N VAL A 19 -2.65 21.13 -20.53
CA VAL A 19 -3.97 21.35 -21.14
C VAL A 19 -4.88 20.15 -20.90
N ALA A 20 -4.38 18.92 -21.03
CA ALA A 20 -5.15 17.71 -20.75
C ALA A 20 -5.60 17.65 -19.28
N ILE A 21 -4.72 17.99 -18.32
CA ILE A 21 -5.07 18.07 -16.89
C ILE A 21 -6.13 19.15 -16.66
N ALA A 22 -5.92 20.37 -17.17
CA ALA A 22 -6.84 21.49 -17.00
C ALA A 22 -8.22 21.22 -17.63
N SER A 23 -8.27 20.40 -18.68
CA SER A 23 -9.49 20.03 -19.38
C SER A 23 -10.19 18.80 -18.79
N ARG A 24 -9.59 18.11 -17.81
CA ARG A 24 -10.23 16.98 -17.14
C ARG A 24 -11.39 17.50 -16.31
N SER A 25 -12.60 17.05 -16.64
CA SER A 25 -13.72 17.17 -15.71
C SER A 25 -13.39 16.44 -14.40
N PRO A 26 -13.83 16.95 -13.24
CA PRO A 26 -13.72 16.22 -11.99
C PRO A 26 -14.26 14.81 -12.20
N ARG A 27 -13.40 13.79 -12.07
CA ARG A 27 -13.87 12.42 -12.13
C ARG A 27 -14.84 12.21 -10.97
N GLY A 28 -15.85 11.37 -11.20
CA GLY A 28 -16.69 10.86 -10.11
C GLY A 28 -15.83 10.24 -9.01
N ALA A 29 -16.45 9.87 -7.91
CA ALA A 29 -15.74 9.29 -6.77
C ALA A 29 -15.25 7.85 -7.00
N ASP A 30 -15.02 7.44 -8.25
CA ASP A 30 -14.58 6.10 -8.61
C ASP A 30 -13.06 6.05 -8.79
N ILE A 31 -12.47 4.90 -8.43
CA ILE A 31 -11.05 4.65 -8.56
C ILE A 31 -10.75 4.31 -10.02
N ALA A 32 -9.86 5.07 -10.66
CA ALA A 32 -9.42 4.78 -12.02
C ALA A 32 -8.45 3.59 -12.05
N VAL A 33 -8.80 2.52 -12.75
CA VAL A 33 -7.96 1.32 -12.87
C VAL A 33 -7.19 1.35 -14.19
N ALA A 34 -5.86 1.31 -14.11
CA ALA A 34 -4.93 1.29 -15.23
C ALA A 34 -5.20 2.38 -16.29
N ALA A 35 -5.66 3.54 -15.84
CA ALA A 35 -5.83 4.70 -16.71
C ALA A 35 -4.47 5.14 -17.25
N ASP A 36 -4.45 5.52 -18.53
CA ASP A 36 -3.24 6.05 -19.14
C ASP A 36 -2.99 7.48 -18.65
N ASP A 37 -2.11 7.58 -17.66
CA ASP A 37 -1.78 8.83 -16.98
C ASP A 37 -0.27 8.93 -16.78
N ALA A 38 0.39 9.71 -17.64
CA ALA A 38 1.84 9.87 -17.62
C ALA A 38 2.34 10.49 -16.30
N TRP A 39 1.55 11.33 -15.63
CA TRP A 39 1.97 12.00 -14.39
C TRP A 39 2.04 11.05 -13.21
N LEU A 40 1.24 9.99 -13.21
CA LEU A 40 1.34 8.94 -12.19
C LEU A 40 2.59 8.08 -12.37
N ARG A 41 3.25 8.14 -13.52
CA ARG A 41 4.42 7.32 -13.88
C ARG A 41 5.72 8.12 -13.85
N ALA A 42 5.65 9.39 -14.23
CA ALA A 42 6.80 10.27 -14.42
C ALA A 42 7.79 10.30 -13.25
N PRO A 43 7.37 10.30 -11.96
CA PRO A 43 8.33 10.34 -10.86
C PRO A 43 9.24 9.12 -10.78
N PHE A 44 8.88 7.99 -11.40
CA PHE A 44 9.55 6.70 -11.20
C PHE A 44 10.58 6.33 -12.28
N GLY A 45 10.81 7.21 -13.26
CA GLY A 45 11.81 7.00 -14.30
C GLY A 45 11.66 5.64 -15.01
N ASP A 46 12.78 4.96 -15.24
CA ASP A 46 12.81 3.66 -15.95
C ASP A 46 12.89 2.45 -14.99
N GLN A 47 12.83 2.68 -13.67
CA GLN A 47 12.99 1.64 -12.65
C GLN A 47 11.75 0.76 -12.49
N ILE A 48 10.59 1.27 -12.89
CA ILE A 48 9.30 0.62 -12.69
C ILE A 48 8.67 0.34 -14.05
N PHE A 49 8.43 -0.93 -14.34
CA PHE A 49 7.74 -1.29 -15.55
C PHE A 49 6.22 -1.18 -15.34
N PHE A 50 5.57 -0.34 -16.13
CA PHE A 50 4.12 -0.20 -16.14
C PHE A 50 3.48 -1.11 -17.18
N GLU A 51 2.44 -1.83 -16.79
CA GLU A 51 1.77 -2.77 -17.67
C GLU A 51 0.94 -2.06 -18.76
N GLY A 52 0.83 -2.72 -19.91
CA GLY A 52 0.10 -2.23 -21.08
C GLY A 52 -1.43 -2.32 -20.95
N ARG A 53 -2.13 -1.76 -21.95
CA ARG A 53 -3.60 -1.75 -22.01
C ARG A 53 -4.21 -3.15 -22.16
N ASP A 54 -3.48 -4.08 -22.75
CA ASP A 54 -3.85 -5.48 -22.93
C ASP A 54 -3.91 -6.22 -21.59
N VAL A 55 -2.93 -6.01 -20.71
CA VAL A 55 -2.94 -6.52 -19.33
C VAL A 55 -4.03 -5.83 -18.53
N ALA A 56 -4.20 -4.52 -18.73
CA ALA A 56 -5.22 -3.75 -18.04
C ALA A 56 -6.63 -4.33 -18.20
N ALA A 57 -6.99 -4.69 -19.44
CA ALA A 57 -8.28 -5.30 -19.74
C ALA A 57 -8.47 -6.67 -19.08
N GLN A 58 -7.41 -7.48 -19.00
CA GLN A 58 -7.45 -8.81 -18.37
C GLN A 58 -7.59 -8.72 -16.85
N ALA A 59 -6.81 -7.83 -16.22
CA ALA A 59 -6.74 -7.70 -14.77
C ALA A 59 -7.87 -6.86 -14.15
N ALA A 60 -8.62 -6.10 -14.94
CA ALA A 60 -9.70 -5.24 -14.44
C ALA A 60 -10.73 -6.02 -13.60
N SER A 61 -11.07 -7.24 -14.02
CA SER A 61 -12.00 -8.11 -13.28
C SER A 61 -11.45 -8.56 -11.93
N VAL A 62 -10.13 -8.77 -11.82
CA VAL A 62 -9.45 -9.16 -10.57
C VAL A 62 -9.42 -7.98 -9.60
N VAL A 63 -9.15 -6.76 -10.09
CA VAL A 63 -9.23 -5.54 -9.25
C VAL A 63 -10.65 -5.33 -8.73
N ALA A 64 -11.66 -5.49 -9.58
CA ALA A 64 -13.06 -5.34 -9.16
C ALA A 64 -13.42 -6.34 -8.05
N GLN A 65 -12.97 -7.60 -8.17
CA GLN A 65 -13.16 -8.62 -7.14
C GLN A 65 -12.41 -8.28 -5.85
N ALA A 66 -11.16 -7.81 -5.94
CA ALA A 66 -10.37 -7.40 -4.78
C ALA A 66 -11.03 -6.23 -4.02
N LEU A 67 -11.48 -5.20 -4.74
CA LEU A 67 -12.21 -4.08 -4.16
C LEU A 67 -13.52 -4.52 -3.51
N GLU A 68 -14.25 -5.46 -4.11
CA GLU A 68 -15.46 -6.04 -3.55
C GLU A 68 -15.18 -6.83 -2.26
N ILE A 69 -14.08 -7.58 -2.20
CA ILE A 69 -13.62 -8.27 -0.98
C ILE A 69 -13.38 -7.24 0.15
N VAL A 70 -12.65 -6.16 -0.13
CA VAL A 70 -12.42 -5.08 0.85
C VAL A 70 -13.74 -4.45 1.29
N ARG A 71 -14.66 -4.18 0.35
CA ARG A 71 -15.98 -3.59 0.64
C ARG A 71 -16.83 -4.48 1.53
N ARG A 72 -16.85 -5.79 1.30
CA ARG A 72 -17.61 -6.75 2.12
C ARG A 72 -17.01 -6.92 3.51
N TRP A 73 -15.68 -7.01 3.59
CA TRP A 73 -14.99 -7.16 4.87
C TRP A 73 -15.13 -5.92 5.75
N ARG A 74 -14.82 -4.73 5.19
CA ARG A 74 -14.78 -3.48 5.94
C ARG A 74 -15.26 -2.30 5.08
N PRO A 75 -16.58 -2.07 5.01
CA PRO A 75 -17.17 -1.01 4.18
C PRO A 75 -16.56 0.38 4.45
N SER A 76 -16.27 0.71 5.70
CA SER A 76 -15.66 2.00 6.06
C SER A 76 -14.25 2.17 5.49
N LEU A 77 -13.45 1.10 5.42
CA LEU A 77 -12.12 1.13 4.81
C LEU A 77 -12.22 1.31 3.29
N TYR A 78 -13.16 0.59 2.66
CA TYR A 78 -13.43 0.74 1.23
C TYR A 78 -13.87 2.17 0.89
N GLU A 79 -14.78 2.77 1.66
CA GLU A 79 -15.18 4.16 1.46
C GLU A 79 -14.02 5.13 1.68
N GLU A 80 -13.16 4.87 2.65
CA GLU A 80 -11.95 5.68 2.86
C GLU A 80 -11.02 5.60 1.66
N MET A 81 -10.75 4.38 1.16
CA MET A 81 -9.96 4.14 -0.05
C MET A 81 -10.57 4.84 -1.27
N ARG A 82 -11.87 4.72 -1.49
CA ARG A 82 -12.59 5.35 -2.61
C ARG A 82 -12.49 6.88 -2.60
N ASN A 83 -12.46 7.48 -1.42
CA ASN A 83 -12.38 8.94 -1.29
C ASN A 83 -10.95 9.50 -1.41
N THR A 84 -9.94 8.68 -1.12
CA THR A 84 -8.53 9.12 -1.03
C THR A 84 -7.65 8.59 -2.15
N CYS A 85 -7.88 7.36 -2.62
CA CYS A 85 -7.25 6.77 -3.78
C CYS A 85 -8.06 7.11 -5.04
N ARG A 86 -7.40 7.71 -6.02
CA ARG A 86 -7.99 8.06 -7.32
C ARG A 86 -7.52 7.16 -8.44
N ALA A 87 -6.43 6.42 -8.24
CA ALA A 87 -5.89 5.56 -9.26
C ALA A 87 -5.26 4.27 -8.70
N ILE A 88 -5.43 3.19 -9.45
CA ILE A 88 -4.65 1.95 -9.32
C ILE A 88 -3.90 1.77 -10.64
N GLN A 89 -2.57 1.71 -10.59
CA GLN A 89 -1.71 1.46 -11.74
C GLN A 89 -1.11 0.06 -11.62
N PHE A 90 -0.91 -0.58 -12.77
CA PHE A 90 -0.34 -1.93 -12.83
C PHE A 90 1.14 -1.86 -13.13
N VAL A 91 1.92 -2.53 -12.29
CA VAL A 91 3.38 -2.54 -12.36
C VAL A 91 3.92 -3.95 -12.30
N ARG A 92 5.14 -4.14 -12.81
CA ARG A 92 5.93 -5.35 -12.57
C ARG A 92 7.37 -4.97 -12.26
N ASP A 93 8.01 -5.83 -11.48
CA ASP A 93 9.47 -5.81 -11.29
C ASP A 93 10.04 -7.07 -11.96
N PRO A 94 10.64 -6.96 -13.17
CA PRO A 94 11.21 -8.10 -13.87
C PRO A 94 12.39 -8.76 -13.14
N SER A 95 12.98 -8.09 -12.13
CA SER A 95 14.08 -8.61 -11.34
C SER A 95 13.63 -9.37 -10.09
N ALA A 96 12.36 -9.21 -9.69
CA ALA A 96 11.80 -9.92 -8.56
C ALA A 96 11.53 -11.40 -8.89
N ASP A 97 11.55 -12.25 -7.87
CA ASP A 97 11.07 -13.63 -7.99
C ASP A 97 9.61 -13.62 -8.52
N PRO A 98 9.27 -14.38 -9.59
CA PRO A 98 7.93 -14.40 -10.15
C PRO A 98 6.82 -14.76 -9.15
N ALA A 99 7.12 -15.50 -8.09
CA ALA A 99 6.14 -15.85 -7.05
C ALA A 99 5.86 -14.68 -6.08
N LYS A 100 6.73 -13.67 -6.05
CA LYS A 100 6.62 -12.52 -5.16
C LYS A 100 5.63 -11.51 -5.72
N ILE A 101 4.68 -11.13 -4.88
CA ILE A 101 3.76 -10.03 -5.18
C ILE A 101 4.49 -8.72 -4.91
N VAL A 102 4.56 -7.87 -5.93
CA VAL A 102 5.20 -6.55 -5.86
C VAL A 102 4.12 -5.49 -5.89
N SER A 103 4.19 -4.56 -4.94
CA SER A 103 3.37 -3.36 -4.91
C SER A 103 4.14 -2.25 -4.21
N PHE A 104 3.74 -1.01 -4.45
CA PHE A 104 4.25 0.16 -3.75
C PHE A 104 3.27 1.33 -3.84
N SER A 105 3.54 2.34 -3.03
CA SER A 105 2.94 3.66 -3.03
C SER A 105 4.01 4.66 -2.61
N ASP A 106 3.88 5.91 -3.03
CA ASP A 106 4.90 6.93 -2.79
C ASP A 106 4.24 8.28 -2.48
N ASP A 107 4.84 9.06 -1.57
CA ASP A 107 4.32 10.38 -1.16
C ASP A 107 4.45 11.44 -2.27
N SER A 108 5.28 11.20 -3.29
CA SER A 108 5.34 12.06 -4.49
C SER A 108 4.08 11.99 -5.36
N VAL A 109 3.30 10.90 -5.27
CA VAL A 109 2.07 10.69 -6.03
C VAL A 109 0.92 10.25 -5.11
N PRO A 110 0.43 11.14 -4.23
CA PRO A 110 -0.63 10.78 -3.29
C PRO A 110 -1.92 10.42 -4.02
N GLY A 111 -2.57 9.34 -3.57
CA GLY A 111 -3.82 8.84 -4.14
C GLY A 111 -3.66 7.84 -5.28
N ALA A 112 -2.43 7.45 -5.66
CA ALA A 112 -2.17 6.34 -6.57
C ALA A 112 -1.61 5.11 -5.85
N LEU A 113 -2.15 3.93 -6.16
CA LEU A 113 -1.63 2.64 -5.72
C LEU A 113 -0.99 1.92 -6.90
N PHE A 114 0.19 1.35 -6.72
CA PHE A 114 0.91 0.63 -7.78
C PHE A 114 1.01 -0.83 -7.38
N VAL A 115 0.35 -1.71 -8.12
CA VAL A 115 0.21 -3.13 -7.76
C VAL A 115 0.56 -4.03 -8.94
N SER A 116 1.22 -5.16 -8.65
CA SER A 116 1.30 -6.27 -9.59
C SER A 116 -0.03 -6.97 -9.68
N VAL A 117 -0.41 -7.31 -10.91
CA VAL A 117 -1.58 -8.14 -11.22
C VAL A 117 -1.20 -9.56 -11.61
N TRP A 118 0.10 -9.88 -11.57
CA TRP A 118 0.66 -11.18 -11.89
C TRP A 118 1.23 -11.85 -10.64
N GLN A 119 1.07 -13.17 -10.58
CA GLN A 119 1.77 -14.05 -9.64
C GLN A 119 2.16 -15.34 -10.38
N GLY A 120 3.46 -15.58 -10.50
CA GLY A 120 4.01 -16.66 -11.31
C GLY A 120 3.67 -16.47 -12.80
N ARG A 121 2.88 -17.39 -13.37
CA ARG A 121 2.48 -17.38 -14.79
C ARG A 121 1.03 -16.94 -15.00
N GLY A 122 0.30 -16.62 -13.93
CA GLY A 122 -1.12 -16.28 -13.99
C GLY A 122 -1.42 -14.96 -13.30
N LEU A 123 -2.66 -14.51 -13.43
CA LEU A 123 -3.15 -13.38 -12.66
C LEU A 123 -3.15 -13.73 -11.16
N ILE A 124 -2.84 -12.74 -10.34
CA ILE A 124 -2.89 -12.84 -8.88
C ILE A 124 -4.30 -13.20 -8.39
N ASP A 125 -4.40 -13.93 -7.27
CA ASP A 125 -5.68 -14.19 -6.63
C ASP A 125 -6.29 -12.86 -6.10
N PRO A 126 -7.61 -12.61 -6.28
CA PRO A 126 -8.26 -11.41 -5.77
C PRO A 126 -8.03 -11.11 -4.27
N TYR A 127 -7.87 -12.14 -3.44
CA TYR A 127 -7.61 -11.96 -2.00
C TYR A 127 -6.18 -11.48 -1.70
N ASP A 128 -5.19 -11.95 -2.47
CA ASP A 128 -3.81 -11.44 -2.38
C ASP A 128 -3.69 -10.04 -3.01
N LEU A 129 -4.48 -9.74 -4.05
CA LEU A 129 -4.57 -8.37 -4.58
C LEU A 129 -5.25 -7.42 -3.58
N ALA A 130 -6.29 -7.87 -2.88
CA ALA A 130 -6.92 -7.09 -1.82
C ALA A 130 -5.93 -6.79 -0.68
N ASP A 131 -5.06 -7.75 -0.29
CA ASP A 131 -3.94 -7.48 0.62
C ASP A 131 -3.07 -6.34 0.09
N SER A 132 -2.63 -6.41 -1.16
CA SER A 132 -1.77 -5.39 -1.77
C SER A 132 -2.45 -4.01 -1.81
N LEU A 133 -3.75 -3.95 -2.14
CA LEU A 133 -4.50 -2.69 -2.15
C LEU A 133 -4.63 -2.10 -0.74
N ILE A 134 -4.92 -2.92 0.26
CA ILE A 134 -4.96 -2.48 1.67
C ILE A 134 -3.57 -2.03 2.08
N HIS A 135 -2.53 -2.80 1.76
CA HIS A 135 -1.14 -2.52 2.11
C HIS A 135 -0.72 -1.12 1.66
N GLU A 136 -0.85 -0.87 0.36
CA GLU A 136 -0.41 0.39 -0.22
C GLU A 136 -1.30 1.56 0.20
N TYR A 137 -2.59 1.32 0.33
CA TYR A 137 -3.49 2.33 0.88
C TYR A 137 -3.08 2.75 2.30
N ARG A 138 -2.70 1.79 3.14
CA ARG A 138 -2.26 2.07 4.51
C ARG A 138 -0.96 2.87 4.55
N HIS A 139 -0.02 2.63 3.63
CA HIS A 139 1.13 3.52 3.46
C HIS A 139 0.70 4.94 3.09
N GLN A 140 -0.17 5.12 2.09
CA GLN A 140 -0.68 6.45 1.70
C GLN A 140 -1.35 7.19 2.85
N LYS A 141 -2.19 6.50 3.62
CA LYS A 141 -2.84 7.08 4.78
C LYS A 141 -1.83 7.61 5.80
N LEU A 142 -0.76 6.86 6.04
CA LEU A 142 0.27 7.30 6.97
C LEU A 142 1.10 8.47 6.41
N TYR A 143 1.46 8.45 5.12
CA TYR A 143 2.11 9.60 4.48
C TYR A 143 1.28 10.89 4.66
N LEU A 144 -0.04 10.82 4.44
CA LEU A 144 -0.93 11.96 4.66
C LEU A 144 -0.99 12.41 6.12
N LEU A 145 -0.99 11.47 7.08
CA LEU A 145 -0.94 11.81 8.51
C LEU A 145 0.39 12.46 8.90
N GLU A 146 1.50 12.05 8.30
CA GLU A 146 2.83 12.60 8.56
C GLU A 146 3.00 14.03 8.03
N ARG A 147 2.07 14.52 7.19
CA ARG A 147 2.01 15.95 6.80
C ARG A 147 1.62 16.87 7.96
N PHE A 148 0.99 16.34 9.01
CA PHE A 148 0.69 17.10 10.23
C PHE A 148 1.88 17.22 11.18
N GLY A 149 2.90 16.38 11.01
CA GLY A 149 4.12 16.44 11.81
C GLY A 149 4.90 15.12 11.79
N PRO A 150 6.19 15.16 12.16
CA PRO A 150 7.02 13.96 12.21
C PRO A 150 6.53 12.99 13.28
N THR A 151 6.55 11.69 12.97
CA THR A 151 6.23 10.59 13.90
C THR A 151 7.47 10.09 14.65
N VAL A 152 8.65 10.25 14.05
CA VAL A 152 9.95 9.77 14.57
C VAL A 152 10.91 10.95 14.70
N SER A 153 11.80 10.93 15.69
CA SER A 153 12.89 11.90 15.76
C SER A 153 13.77 11.82 14.50
N PRO A 154 14.13 12.95 13.85
CA PRO A 154 15.00 12.95 12.67
C PRO A 154 16.39 12.31 12.90
N THR A 155 16.83 12.26 14.16
CA THR A 155 18.13 11.71 14.58
C THR A 155 18.04 10.28 15.11
N ALA A 156 16.88 9.64 15.02
CA ALA A 156 16.72 8.29 15.55
C ALA A 156 17.61 7.30 14.76
N PRO A 157 18.39 6.45 15.46
CA PRO A 157 19.25 5.48 14.80
C PRO A 157 18.43 4.45 14.04
N ARG A 158 19.03 3.85 13.01
CA ARG A 158 18.42 2.74 12.29
C ARG A 158 18.25 1.53 13.21
N VAL A 159 17.18 0.76 12.97
CA VAL A 159 16.78 -0.37 13.79
C VAL A 159 16.53 -1.61 12.96
N VAL A 160 16.58 -2.76 13.63
CA VAL A 160 16.19 -4.04 13.04
C VAL A 160 14.69 -4.05 12.71
N SER A 161 14.31 -4.72 11.63
CA SER A 161 12.92 -4.92 11.24
C SER A 161 12.66 -6.41 11.03
N PRO A 162 11.56 -6.96 11.53
CA PRO A 162 11.24 -8.38 11.30
C PRO A 162 10.80 -8.66 9.86
N TRP A 163 10.48 -7.62 9.07
CA TRP A 163 10.06 -7.74 7.66
C TRP A 163 11.21 -7.58 6.66
N ARG A 164 12.39 -7.12 7.09
CA ARG A 164 13.54 -6.85 6.20
C ARG A 164 14.86 -7.15 6.89
N ALA A 165 15.81 -7.71 6.13
CA ALA A 165 17.13 -8.07 6.65
C ALA A 165 18.01 -6.83 6.95
N ASP A 166 17.84 -5.74 6.21
CA ASP A 166 18.62 -4.52 6.39
C ASP A 166 18.06 -3.60 7.48
N LEU A 167 18.96 -2.85 8.13
CA LEU A 167 18.56 -1.86 9.14
C LEU A 167 17.79 -0.70 8.50
N ARG A 168 16.62 -0.40 9.06
CA ARG A 168 15.71 0.64 8.54
C ARG A 168 15.62 1.82 9.50
N PRO A 169 15.33 3.03 9.00
CA PRO A 169 14.93 4.11 9.89
C PRO A 169 13.67 3.69 10.67
N PRO A 170 13.47 4.15 11.92
CA PRO A 170 12.30 3.77 12.70
C PRO A 170 10.97 4.19 12.04
N SER A 171 10.98 5.20 11.17
CA SER A 171 9.80 5.58 10.37
C SER A 171 9.38 4.44 9.44
N GLY A 172 10.33 3.78 8.78
CA GLY A 172 10.06 2.61 7.95
C GLY A 172 9.51 1.42 8.76
N LEU A 173 9.95 1.25 10.02
CA LEU A 173 9.39 0.22 10.90
C LEU A 173 7.96 0.60 11.37
N LEU A 174 7.71 1.86 11.69
CA LEU A 174 6.38 2.36 12.05
C LEU A 174 5.39 2.17 10.91
N HIS A 175 5.80 2.47 9.68
CA HIS A 175 5.03 2.23 8.46
C HIS A 175 4.65 0.75 8.32
N ALA A 176 5.60 -0.16 8.48
CA ALA A 176 5.31 -1.59 8.46
C ALA A 176 4.28 -1.98 9.54
N VAL A 177 4.48 -1.55 10.79
CA VAL A 177 3.53 -1.83 11.88
C VAL A 177 2.14 -1.25 11.58
N PHE A 178 2.05 -0.04 11.03
CA PHE A 178 0.79 0.62 10.68
C PHE A 178 -0.02 -0.16 9.63
N VAL A 179 0.66 -0.78 8.67
CA VAL A 179 0.08 -1.63 7.63
C VAL A 179 -0.31 -2.99 8.19
N PHE A 180 0.62 -3.68 8.84
CA PHE A 180 0.42 -5.08 9.25
C PHE A 180 -0.61 -5.25 10.38
N VAL A 181 -0.87 -4.22 11.19
CA VAL A 181 -2.01 -4.24 12.12
C VAL A 181 -3.34 -4.37 11.39
N GLU A 182 -3.48 -3.73 10.22
CA GLU A 182 -4.69 -3.84 9.40
C GLU A 182 -4.74 -5.17 8.65
N LEU A 183 -3.62 -5.61 8.08
CA LEU A 183 -3.54 -6.89 7.37
C LEU A 183 -3.77 -8.09 8.30
N LYS A 184 -3.38 -8.02 9.58
CA LYS A 184 -3.76 -9.05 10.56
C LYS A 184 -5.27 -9.23 10.63
N ARG A 185 -6.04 -8.14 10.66
CA ARG A 185 -7.50 -8.18 10.72
C ARG A 185 -8.11 -8.67 9.41
N TYR A 186 -7.52 -8.28 8.29
CA TYR A 186 -7.92 -8.76 6.97
C TYR A 186 -7.77 -10.28 6.86
N TRP A 187 -6.57 -10.82 7.14
CA TRP A 187 -6.33 -12.26 7.04
C TRP A 187 -7.10 -13.07 8.07
N ALA A 188 -7.41 -12.51 9.24
CA ALA A 188 -8.32 -13.14 10.20
C ALA A 188 -9.72 -13.32 9.59
N HIS A 189 -10.24 -12.30 8.91
CA HIS A 189 -11.51 -12.39 8.19
C HIS A 189 -11.45 -13.39 7.02
N VAL A 190 -10.36 -13.40 6.24
CA VAL A 190 -10.18 -14.39 5.16
C VAL A 190 -10.14 -15.82 5.70
N LEU A 191 -9.51 -16.04 6.86
CA LEU A 191 -9.49 -17.37 7.48
C LEU A 191 -10.89 -17.83 7.92
N GLU A 192 -11.72 -16.90 8.41
CA GLU A 192 -13.06 -17.17 8.93
C GLU A 192 -14.10 -17.33 7.83
N ALA A 193 -14.12 -16.41 6.87
CA ALA A 193 -15.20 -16.26 5.89
C ALA A 193 -14.73 -16.34 4.42
N GLY A 194 -13.43 -16.49 4.18
CA GLY A 194 -12.86 -16.64 2.84
C GLY A 194 -13.03 -18.04 2.27
N PRO A 195 -12.68 -18.23 0.99
CA PRO A 195 -12.81 -19.50 0.30
C PRO A 195 -11.78 -20.53 0.82
N CYS A 196 -12.11 -21.81 0.70
CA CYS A 196 -11.26 -22.89 1.23
C CYS A 196 -9.83 -22.87 0.68
N HIS A 197 -9.63 -22.46 -0.57
CA HIS A 197 -8.29 -22.42 -1.18
C HIS A 197 -7.36 -21.36 -0.57
N MET A 198 -7.92 -20.37 0.14
CA MET A 198 -7.15 -19.32 0.82
C MET A 198 -6.86 -19.63 2.29
N ARG A 199 -7.32 -20.78 2.81
CA ARG A 199 -7.20 -21.10 4.25
C ARG A 199 -5.75 -21.18 4.72
N ASP A 200 -4.93 -21.96 4.04
CA ASP A 200 -3.52 -22.15 4.42
C ASP A 200 -2.73 -20.85 4.26
N ARG A 201 -3.02 -20.09 3.19
CA ARG A 201 -2.47 -18.76 2.96
C ARG A 201 -2.78 -17.82 4.13
N ALA A 202 -4.03 -17.78 4.59
CA ALA A 202 -4.45 -16.94 5.71
C ALA A 202 -3.80 -17.36 7.04
N ILE A 203 -3.69 -18.66 7.32
CA ILE A 203 -3.00 -19.18 8.51
C ILE A 203 -1.54 -18.70 8.53
N ASN A 204 -0.82 -18.90 7.43
CA ASN A 204 0.59 -18.50 7.34
C ASN A 204 0.76 -16.98 7.50
N GLN A 205 -0.08 -16.19 6.82
CA GLN A 205 -0.05 -14.73 6.92
C GLN A 205 -0.31 -14.26 8.36
N LEU A 206 -1.24 -14.88 9.08
CA LEU A 206 -1.54 -14.54 10.47
C LEU A 206 -0.39 -14.88 11.41
N GLN A 207 0.20 -16.07 11.28
CA GLN A 207 1.32 -16.51 12.11
C GLN A 207 2.54 -15.59 11.93
N ASP A 208 2.92 -15.32 10.68
CA ASP A 208 4.04 -14.44 10.36
C ASP A 208 3.77 -13.00 10.83
N THR A 209 2.56 -12.50 10.58
CA THR A 209 2.17 -11.14 10.98
C THR A 209 2.15 -10.96 12.48
N GLU A 210 1.63 -11.93 13.24
CA GLU A 210 1.58 -11.85 14.70
C GLU A 210 2.99 -11.79 15.31
N ARG A 211 3.86 -12.71 14.91
CA ARG A 211 5.26 -12.74 15.35
C ARG A 211 5.98 -11.44 14.99
N ASN A 212 5.84 -10.97 13.75
CA ASN A 212 6.54 -9.78 13.28
C ASN A 212 5.99 -8.50 13.93
N LEU A 213 4.69 -8.41 14.19
CA LEU A 213 4.12 -7.28 14.93
C LEU A 213 4.65 -7.22 16.35
N GLU A 214 4.74 -8.34 17.07
CA GLU A 214 5.29 -8.36 18.43
C GLU A 214 6.70 -7.79 18.49
N LEU A 215 7.58 -8.27 17.59
CA LEU A 215 8.94 -7.76 17.46
C LEU A 215 8.98 -6.29 17.05
N GLY A 216 8.16 -5.90 16.06
CA GLY A 216 8.10 -4.53 15.57
C GLY A 216 7.66 -3.53 16.65
N PHE A 217 6.64 -3.85 17.43
CA PHE A 217 6.22 -3.01 18.56
C PHE A 217 7.27 -2.94 19.66
N ALA A 218 7.93 -4.06 19.98
CA ALA A 218 9.00 -4.07 20.98
C ALA A 218 10.14 -3.13 20.55
N THR A 219 10.57 -3.19 19.30
CA THR A 219 11.61 -2.31 18.75
C THR A 219 11.16 -0.85 18.68
N LEU A 220 9.93 -0.55 18.25
CA LEU A 220 9.45 0.84 18.19
C LEU A 220 9.41 1.52 19.57
N ARG A 221 9.13 0.75 20.64
CA ARG A 221 9.12 1.29 22.02
C ARG A 221 10.51 1.70 22.53
N THR A 222 11.59 1.20 21.93
CA THR A 222 12.95 1.62 22.27
C THR A 222 13.43 2.83 21.45
N CYS A 223 12.65 3.23 20.43
CA CYS A 223 13.01 4.32 19.54
C CYS A 223 12.64 5.69 20.11
N SER A 224 13.38 6.73 19.70
CA SER A 224 13.06 8.13 19.97
C SER A 224 11.89 8.59 19.10
N MET A 225 10.67 8.37 19.58
CA MET A 225 9.41 8.76 18.92
C MET A 225 8.96 10.17 19.34
N THR A 226 8.31 10.90 18.42
CA THR A 226 7.64 12.17 18.75
C THR A 226 6.34 11.93 19.53
N PRO A 227 5.71 12.95 20.13
CA PRO A 227 4.40 12.78 20.77
C PRO A 227 3.34 12.19 19.83
N LEU A 228 3.31 12.64 18.56
CA LEU A 228 2.41 12.10 17.54
C LEU A 228 2.70 10.62 17.27
N GLY A 229 3.97 10.24 17.10
CA GLY A 229 4.35 8.85 16.88
C GLY A 229 4.01 7.93 18.06
N LYS A 230 4.20 8.40 19.31
CA LYS A 230 3.81 7.65 20.51
C LYS A 230 2.30 7.43 20.57
N ALA A 231 1.51 8.48 20.35
CA ALA A 231 0.05 8.38 20.32
C ALA A 231 -0.46 7.42 19.23
N LEU A 232 0.21 7.42 18.07
CA LEU A 232 -0.10 6.49 16.98
C LEU A 232 0.25 5.04 17.36
N ILE A 233 1.44 4.78 17.91
CA ILE A 233 1.84 3.45 18.39
C ILE A 233 0.84 2.91 19.42
N ASP A 234 0.46 3.71 20.40
CA ASP A 234 -0.49 3.29 21.44
C ASP A 234 -1.87 2.96 20.85
N THR A 235 -2.30 3.73 19.86
CA THR A 235 -3.56 3.47 19.14
C THR A 235 -3.50 2.16 18.36
N LEU A 236 -2.40 1.90 17.65
CA LEU A 236 -2.19 0.65 16.90
C LEU A 236 -2.06 -0.57 17.84
N ASP A 237 -1.39 -0.42 18.98
CA ASP A 237 -1.23 -1.50 19.96
C ASP A 237 -2.55 -1.85 20.66
N ARG A 238 -3.44 -0.87 20.89
CA ARG A 238 -4.83 -1.16 21.29
C ARG A 238 -5.60 -1.86 20.18
N ALA A 239 -5.51 -1.34 18.96
CA ALA A 239 -6.24 -1.86 17.80
C ALA A 239 -5.89 -3.34 17.52
N ARG A 240 -4.61 -3.73 17.59
CA ARG A 240 -4.21 -5.13 17.31
C ARG A 240 -4.66 -6.15 18.36
N ARG A 241 -4.98 -5.70 19.57
CA ARG A 241 -5.41 -6.55 20.70
C ARG A 241 -6.93 -6.71 20.75
N GLN A 242 -7.67 -5.78 20.14
CA GLN A 242 -9.11 -5.92 19.98
C GLN A 242 -9.38 -7.07 19.01
N GLN A 243 -10.25 -8.01 19.40
CA GLN A 243 -10.85 -8.93 18.44
C GLN A 243 -11.53 -8.12 17.33
N PRO A 244 -11.56 -8.61 16.08
CA PRO A 244 -12.29 -7.93 15.02
C PRO A 244 -13.73 -7.74 15.50
N VAL A 245 -14.12 -6.49 15.71
CA VAL A 245 -15.52 -6.15 15.95
C VAL A 245 -16.20 -6.49 14.64
N ALA A 246 -17.08 -7.50 14.66
CA ALA A 246 -18.01 -7.72 13.56
C ALA A 246 -18.73 -6.38 13.32
N ALA A 247 -18.60 -5.87 12.10
CA ALA A 247 -19.18 -4.60 11.69
C ALA A 247 -20.71 -4.64 11.78
#